data_AF-M6RRL8-F1
#
_entry.id   AF-M6RRL8-F1
#
_cell.length_a   1.000
_cell.length_b   1.000
_cell.length_c   1.000
_cell.angle_alpha   90.00
_cell.angle_beta   90.00
_cell.angle_gamma   90.00
#
_symmetry.space_group_name_H-M   'P 1'
#
loop_
_entity.id
_entity.type
_entity.pdbx_description
1 polymer ?
#
loop_
_entity_poly.entity_id
_entity_poly.type
_entity_poly.pdbx_seq_one_letter_code
_entity_poly.pdbx_strand_id
1 'polypeptide(L)'
;MPAENFEKFGLPELRIAVSNLQTRTIEYVRATSSNIFDLLKAATSLPIATRGKHKVDGKLYTDAAVLNPLPLEDLIEAGYKDITVVLNSPVERISPPFSMLTSLLSFPKDWKMAKLMNRWHHHHFNLARAVAQKPPKGVRIHTISPENPLPVSLVTTNANKLKEAVNLGVSKGEEIGKLLLKLFTKNQNSKKDSFTGTTLKQTRNSNLKKKP
;
A
#
# COMPACT_ATOMS: atom_id res chain seq x y z
N MET A 1 8.66 15.74 -15.77
CA MET A 1 9.02 14.30 -15.69
C MET A 1 7.96 13.55 -16.46
N PRO A 2 8.25 13.02 -17.64
CA PRO A 2 7.23 12.34 -18.43
C PRO A 2 6.88 11.01 -17.76
N ALA A 3 5.59 10.69 -17.74
CA ALA A 3 4.99 9.49 -17.19
C ALA A 3 5.30 8.23 -18.04
N GLU A 4 6.52 8.10 -18.55
CA GLU A 4 6.90 7.18 -19.63
C GLU A 4 6.70 5.70 -19.29
N ASN A 5 6.57 5.36 -18.02
CA ASN A 5 6.41 3.97 -17.57
C ASN A 5 4.98 3.62 -17.15
N PHE A 6 4.07 4.58 -17.14
CA PHE A 6 2.67 4.29 -16.90
C PHE A 6 2.08 3.57 -18.11
N GLU A 7 1.28 2.53 -17.84
CA GLU A 7 0.49 1.81 -18.87
C GLU A 7 1.32 0.94 -19.83
N LYS A 8 2.63 0.78 -19.61
CA LYS A 8 3.44 -0.21 -20.33
C LYS A 8 3.07 -1.64 -19.93
N PHE A 9 2.96 -2.52 -20.93
CA PHE A 9 2.72 -3.94 -20.72
C PHE A 9 3.87 -4.58 -19.92
N GLY A 10 3.53 -5.39 -18.91
CA GLY A 10 4.51 -6.08 -18.06
C GLY A 10 5.00 -5.31 -16.84
N LEU A 11 4.56 -4.06 -16.63
CA LEU A 11 4.79 -3.31 -15.38
C LEU A 11 3.57 -3.40 -14.44
N PRO A 12 3.80 -3.38 -13.11
CA PRO A 12 2.70 -3.37 -12.16
C PRO A 12 1.86 -2.10 -12.29
N GLU A 13 0.55 -2.25 -12.14
CA GLU A 13 -0.40 -1.13 -12.09
C GLU A 13 -0.12 -0.27 -10.85
N LEU A 14 -0.02 1.06 -11.03
CA LEU A 14 -0.02 1.99 -9.90
C LEU A 14 -1.44 2.44 -9.60
N ARG A 15 -1.90 2.21 -8.37
CA ARG A 15 -3.14 2.77 -7.85
C ARG A 15 -2.84 3.74 -6.73
N ILE A 16 -3.56 4.86 -6.72
CA ILE A 16 -3.44 5.88 -5.69
C ILE A 16 -4.72 5.88 -4.87
N ALA A 17 -4.56 5.67 -3.57
CA ALA A 17 -5.64 5.78 -2.61
C ALA A 17 -6.00 7.26 -2.42
N VAL A 18 -7.30 7.58 -2.47
CA VAL A 18 -7.85 8.90 -2.21
C VAL A 18 -9.21 8.79 -1.50
N SER A 19 -9.55 9.78 -0.66
CA SER A 19 -10.87 9.85 -0.01
C SER A 19 -11.81 10.74 -0.83
N ASN A 20 -12.88 10.17 -1.39
CA ASN A 20 -13.88 10.92 -2.16
C ASN A 20 -14.77 11.74 -1.21
N LEU A 21 -14.76 13.06 -1.35
CA LEU A 21 -15.50 13.97 -0.48
C LEU A 21 -17.01 13.97 -0.74
N GLN A 22 -17.46 13.60 -1.94
CA GLN A 22 -18.89 13.49 -2.26
C GLN A 22 -19.51 12.20 -1.69
N THR A 23 -18.90 11.04 -2.00
CA THR A 23 -19.41 9.71 -1.60
C THR A 23 -19.03 9.34 -0.18
N ARG A 24 -17.95 9.95 0.36
CA ARG A 24 -17.39 9.67 1.69
C ARG A 24 -16.79 8.28 1.82
N THR A 25 -16.20 7.80 0.73
CA THR A 25 -15.57 6.49 0.63
C THR A 25 -14.11 6.64 0.18
N ILE A 26 -13.30 5.64 0.50
CA ILE A 26 -11.99 5.51 -0.13
C ILE A 26 -12.15 5.00 -1.58
N GLU A 27 -11.30 5.47 -2.47
CA GLU A 27 -11.18 4.99 -3.84
C GLU A 27 -9.69 4.71 -4.16
N TYR A 28 -9.44 3.62 -4.88
CA TYR A 28 -8.12 3.26 -5.40
C TYR A 28 -8.09 3.54 -6.89
N VAL A 29 -7.71 4.76 -7.27
CA VAL A 29 -7.77 5.22 -8.65
C VAL A 29 -6.50 4.79 -9.38
N ARG A 30 -6.67 4.13 -10.54
CA ARG A 30 -5.56 3.80 -11.43
C ARG A 30 -4.89 5.09 -11.91
N ALA A 31 -3.60 5.19 -11.64
CA ALA A 31 -2.79 6.30 -12.12
C ALA A 31 -2.41 6.08 -13.58
N THR A 32 -2.61 7.11 -14.39
CA THR A 32 -2.26 7.20 -15.80
C THR A 32 -1.37 8.41 -16.02
N SER A 33 -0.80 8.51 -17.23
CA SER A 33 -0.03 9.69 -17.63
C SER A 33 -0.83 11.00 -17.54
N SER A 34 -2.14 10.94 -17.73
CA SER A 34 -3.03 12.11 -17.72
C SER A 34 -3.45 12.57 -16.32
N ASN A 35 -3.56 11.66 -15.34
CA ASN A 35 -4.13 11.98 -14.02
C ASN A 35 -3.14 11.90 -12.85
N ILE A 36 -1.93 11.34 -13.04
CA ILE A 36 -1.00 11.02 -11.95
C ILE A 36 -0.70 12.22 -11.04
N PHE A 37 -0.41 13.39 -11.61
CA PHE A 37 -0.04 14.56 -10.80
C PHE A 37 -1.21 15.10 -9.98
N ASP A 38 -2.43 15.06 -10.52
CA ASP A 38 -3.62 15.50 -9.78
C ASP A 38 -4.03 14.47 -8.73
N LEU A 39 -3.88 13.18 -9.01
CA LEU A 39 -4.03 12.13 -8.00
C LEU A 39 -3.02 12.27 -6.87
N LEU A 40 -1.74 12.51 -7.17
CA LEU A 40 -0.72 12.73 -6.13
C LEU A 40 -1.03 13.97 -5.28
N LYS A 41 -1.41 15.09 -5.90
CA LYS A 41 -1.87 16.29 -5.16
C LYS A 41 -3.06 15.96 -4.26
N ALA A 42 -4.04 15.22 -4.76
CA ALA A 42 -5.21 14.80 -3.98
C ALA A 42 -4.82 13.91 -2.80
N ALA A 43 -3.98 12.90 -3.05
CA ALA A 43 -3.51 11.96 -2.05
C ALA A 43 -2.67 12.62 -0.96
N THR A 44 -2.03 13.76 -1.22
CA THR A 44 -1.29 14.54 -0.20
C THR A 44 -2.06 15.76 0.31
N SER A 45 -3.35 15.90 0.01
CA SER A 45 -4.15 17.08 0.38
C SER A 45 -4.75 16.96 1.79
N LEU A 46 -3.92 16.93 2.82
CA LEU A 46 -4.38 16.87 4.21
C LEU A 46 -5.16 18.13 4.62
N PRO A 47 -6.36 18.00 5.21
CA PRO A 47 -7.25 19.13 5.55
C PRO A 47 -6.64 20.26 6.37
N ILE A 48 -5.73 19.95 7.30
CA ILE A 48 -5.14 20.94 8.22
C ILE A 48 -3.81 21.48 7.69
N ALA A 49 -3.05 20.64 6.98
CA ALA A 49 -1.69 20.99 6.54
C ALA A 49 -1.63 21.61 5.13
N THR A 50 -2.72 21.52 4.37
CA THR A 50 -2.77 21.94 2.95
C THR A 50 -4.12 22.59 2.61
N ARG A 51 -4.42 22.76 1.32
CA ARG A 51 -5.78 23.14 0.85
C ARG A 51 -6.87 22.12 1.22
N GLY A 52 -6.48 20.91 1.63
CA GLY A 52 -7.38 19.90 2.19
C GLY A 52 -8.20 19.12 1.17
N LYS A 53 -8.16 19.53 -0.10
CA LYS A 53 -8.86 18.87 -1.19
C LYS A 53 -8.28 19.23 -2.54
N HIS A 54 -8.42 18.34 -3.50
CA HIS A 54 -8.04 18.55 -4.90
C HIS A 54 -9.07 17.92 -5.84
N LYS A 55 -9.26 18.51 -7.02
CA LYS A 55 -10.21 18.02 -8.01
C LYS A 55 -9.49 17.14 -9.02
N VAL A 56 -10.01 15.93 -9.26
CA VAL A 56 -9.51 14.99 -10.27
C VAL A 56 -10.72 14.51 -11.07
N ASP A 57 -10.70 14.70 -12.39
CA ASP A 57 -11.76 14.24 -13.33
C ASP A 57 -13.20 14.57 -12.86
N GLY A 58 -13.41 15.81 -12.41
CA GLY A 58 -14.74 16.25 -11.95
C GLY A 58 -15.05 15.96 -10.47
N LYS A 59 -14.35 15.01 -9.85
CA LYS A 59 -14.56 14.57 -8.46
C LYS A 59 -13.64 15.29 -7.49
N LEU A 60 -14.05 15.41 -6.23
CA LEU A 60 -13.30 16.16 -5.22
C LEU A 60 -12.77 15.17 -4.19
N TYR A 61 -11.45 15.13 -4.05
CA TYR A 61 -10.74 14.18 -3.22
C TYR A 61 -9.94 14.88 -2.13
N THR A 62 -9.65 14.15 -1.06
CA THR A 62 -8.66 14.50 -0.02
C THR A 62 -7.75 13.30 0.22
N ASP A 63 -6.76 13.46 1.11
CA ASP A 63 -5.81 12.42 1.49
C ASP A 63 -6.56 11.14 1.94
N ALA A 64 -6.08 9.97 1.50
CA ALA A 64 -6.64 8.68 1.90
C ALA A 64 -6.56 8.44 3.41
N ALA A 65 -5.54 9.00 4.08
CA ALA A 65 -5.35 8.89 5.51
C ALA A 65 -6.57 9.33 6.30
N VAL A 66 -7.37 10.28 5.80
CA VAL A 66 -8.61 10.71 6.44
C VAL A 66 -9.56 9.53 6.71
N LEU A 67 -9.67 8.57 5.78
CA LEU A 67 -10.57 7.44 5.88
C LEU A 67 -9.85 6.12 6.14
N ASN A 68 -8.77 5.81 5.42
CA ASN A 68 -8.01 4.58 5.57
C ASN A 68 -6.50 4.85 5.30
N PRO A 69 -5.70 5.13 6.35
CA PRO A 69 -4.27 5.41 6.25
C PRO A 69 -3.39 4.28 5.72
N LEU A 70 -3.84 3.03 5.84
CA LEU A 70 -3.07 1.87 5.46
C LEU A 70 -4.01 0.76 4.98
N PRO A 71 -4.20 0.61 3.65
CA PRO A 71 -5.30 -0.19 3.09
C PRO A 71 -4.98 -1.69 3.04
N LEU A 72 -4.50 -2.28 4.13
CA LEU A 72 -4.11 -3.69 4.15
C LEU A 72 -5.33 -4.61 4.06
N GLU A 73 -6.40 -4.28 4.78
CA GLU A 73 -7.66 -5.03 4.75
C GLU A 73 -8.25 -5.03 3.34
N ASP A 74 -8.36 -3.86 2.71
CA ASP A 74 -8.91 -3.71 1.35
C ASP A 74 -8.11 -4.52 0.32
N LEU A 75 -6.78 -4.60 0.46
CA LEU A 75 -5.93 -5.44 -0.39
C LEU A 75 -6.18 -6.94 -0.14
N ILE A 76 -6.31 -7.35 1.11
CA ILE A 76 -6.59 -8.76 1.46
C ILE A 76 -7.96 -9.18 0.94
N GLU A 77 -8.98 -8.32 1.09
CA GLU A 77 -10.33 -8.52 0.57
C GLU A 77 -10.35 -8.59 -0.96
N ALA A 78 -9.52 -7.79 -1.63
CA ALA A 78 -9.30 -7.87 -3.08
C ALA A 78 -8.55 -9.15 -3.53
N GLY A 79 -8.14 -10.00 -2.58
CA GLY A 79 -7.53 -11.30 -2.86
C GLY A 79 -5.99 -11.30 -2.91
N TYR A 80 -5.34 -10.19 -2.57
CA TYR A 80 -3.88 -10.15 -2.48
C TYR A 80 -3.40 -10.95 -1.25
N LYS A 81 -2.47 -11.89 -1.47
CA LYS A 81 -1.97 -12.82 -0.45
C LYS A 81 -0.48 -12.69 -0.15
N ASP A 82 0.23 -11.89 -0.92
CA ASP A 82 1.65 -11.64 -0.75
C ASP A 82 1.87 -10.13 -0.92
N ILE A 83 1.99 -9.43 0.21
CA ILE A 83 1.92 -7.98 0.28
C ILE A 83 3.20 -7.47 0.93
N THR A 84 3.88 -6.55 0.27
CA THR A 84 4.98 -5.80 0.88
C THR A 84 4.47 -4.42 1.27
N VAL A 85 4.64 -4.05 2.53
CA VAL A 85 4.21 -2.77 3.08
C VAL A 85 5.42 -1.97 3.56
N VAL A 86 5.50 -0.71 3.16
CA VAL A 86 6.55 0.24 3.58
C VAL A 86 5.93 1.27 4.50
N LEU A 87 6.46 1.37 5.72
CA LEU A 87 5.98 2.25 6.77
C LEU A 87 7.04 3.29 7.12
N ASN A 88 6.61 4.53 7.36
CA ASN A 88 7.47 5.63 7.81
C ASN A 88 7.57 5.73 9.35
N SER A 89 7.23 4.67 10.06
CA SER A 89 7.28 4.61 11.53
C SER A 89 7.26 3.14 11.99
N PRO A 90 7.72 2.85 13.23
CA PRO A 90 7.73 1.50 13.79
C PRO A 90 6.37 0.84 13.67
N VAL A 91 6.31 -0.45 13.30
CA VAL A 91 5.05 -1.15 13.00
C VAL A 91 4.10 -1.15 14.22
N GLU A 92 4.65 -1.12 15.43
CA GLU A 92 3.97 -1.08 16.72
C GLU A 92 3.33 0.27 17.04
N ARG A 93 3.60 1.32 16.24
CA ARG A 93 3.04 2.65 16.47
C ARG A 93 1.52 2.61 16.50
N ILE A 94 0.92 3.23 17.51
CA ILE A 94 -0.52 3.42 17.64
C ILE A 94 -0.87 4.88 17.33
N SER A 95 -1.98 5.10 16.62
CA SER A 95 -2.59 6.43 16.47
C SER A 95 -3.69 6.59 17.53
N PRO A 96 -3.68 7.67 18.33
CA PRO A 96 -4.84 8.05 19.13
C PRO A 96 -5.97 8.55 18.22
N PRO A 97 -7.22 8.57 18.72
CA PRO A 97 -8.33 9.23 18.04
C PRO A 97 -8.07 10.74 17.90
N PHE A 98 -8.49 11.32 16.77
CA PHE A 98 -8.54 12.77 16.66
C PHE A 98 -9.63 13.34 17.56
N SER A 99 -9.44 14.56 18.07
CA SER A 99 -10.53 15.26 18.76
C SER A 99 -11.66 15.62 17.79
N MET A 100 -12.88 15.77 18.31
CA MET A 100 -14.00 16.25 17.50
C MET A 100 -13.73 17.65 16.94
N LEU A 101 -13.06 18.52 17.72
CA LEU A 101 -12.68 19.86 17.28
C LEU A 101 -11.74 19.82 16.07
N THR A 102 -10.67 19.02 16.16
CA THR A 102 -9.71 18.80 15.05
C THR A 102 -10.44 18.34 13.79
N SER A 103 -11.42 17.45 13.96
CA SER A 103 -12.16 16.89 12.84
C SER A 103 -13.15 17.88 12.21
N LEU A 104 -13.77 18.72 13.03
CA LEU A 104 -14.65 19.79 12.57
C LEU A 104 -13.86 20.90 11.86
N LEU A 105 -12.67 21.25 12.35
CA LEU A 105 -11.77 22.21 11.69
C LEU A 105 -11.26 21.68 10.34
N SER A 106 -11.09 20.37 10.22
CA SER A 106 -10.70 19.72 8.96
C SER A 106 -11.83 19.77 7.93
N PHE A 107 -13.08 19.60 8.36
CA PHE A 107 -14.25 19.56 7.49
C PHE A 107 -15.40 20.46 7.99
N PRO A 108 -15.22 21.79 8.02
CA PRO A 108 -16.19 22.69 8.64
C PRO A 108 -17.54 22.74 7.91
N LYS A 109 -17.55 22.37 6.62
CA LYS A 109 -18.76 22.30 5.78
C LYS A 109 -19.27 20.88 5.55
N ASP A 110 -18.62 19.86 6.11
CA ASP A 110 -19.02 18.46 5.97
C ASP A 110 -18.91 17.72 7.31
N TRP A 111 -19.93 17.89 8.13
CA TRP A 111 -20.05 17.24 9.44
C TRP A 111 -19.99 15.71 9.37
N LYS A 112 -20.51 15.10 8.29
CA LYS A 112 -20.47 13.65 8.12
C LYS A 112 -19.03 13.18 7.94
N MET A 113 -18.24 13.89 7.12
CA MET A 113 -16.81 13.62 6.99
C MET A 113 -16.03 13.88 8.27
N ALA A 114 -16.31 14.96 8.99
CA ALA A 114 -15.70 15.21 10.29
C ALA A 114 -15.93 14.04 11.27
N LYS A 115 -17.16 13.52 11.34
CA LYS A 115 -17.49 12.35 12.16
C LYS A 115 -16.78 11.09 11.71
N LEU A 116 -16.72 10.84 10.41
CA LEU A 116 -16.02 9.67 9.86
C LEU A 116 -14.53 9.71 10.20
N MET A 117 -13.86 10.85 10.00
CA MET A 117 -12.44 10.99 10.33
C MET A 117 -12.19 10.81 11.83
N ASN A 118 -12.99 11.46 12.68
CA ASN A 118 -12.89 11.33 14.14
C ASN A 118 -13.00 9.86 14.59
N ARG A 119 -14.00 9.15 14.06
CA ARG A 119 -14.32 7.79 14.49
C ARG A 119 -13.40 6.72 13.89
N TRP A 120 -13.06 6.83 12.60
CA TRP A 120 -12.48 5.71 11.85
C TRP A 120 -11.00 5.83 11.53
N HIS A 121 -10.43 7.03 11.44
CA HIS A 121 -9.01 7.20 11.09
C HIS A 121 -8.09 6.34 11.98
N HIS A 122 -8.21 6.52 13.29
CA HIS A 122 -7.35 5.82 14.25
C HIS A 122 -7.64 4.32 14.29
N HIS A 123 -8.90 3.93 14.10
CA HIS A 123 -9.31 2.53 14.07
C HIS A 123 -8.64 1.79 12.91
N HIS A 124 -8.80 2.29 11.67
CA HIS A 124 -8.17 1.68 10.49
C HIS A 124 -6.64 1.72 10.57
N PHE A 125 -6.06 2.82 11.06
CA PHE A 125 -4.61 2.89 11.28
C PHE A 125 -4.09 1.78 12.21
N ASN A 126 -4.76 1.58 13.35
CA ASN A 126 -4.33 0.62 14.36
C ASN A 126 -4.62 -0.82 13.92
N LEU A 127 -5.76 -1.05 13.25
CA LEU A 127 -6.14 -2.37 12.72
C LEU A 127 -5.15 -2.83 11.66
N ALA A 128 -4.84 -1.99 10.68
CA ALA A 128 -3.91 -2.34 9.62
C ALA A 128 -2.51 -2.66 10.16
N ARG A 129 -2.06 -1.97 11.21
CA ARG A 129 -0.79 -2.28 11.88
C ARG A 129 -0.83 -3.59 12.67
N ALA A 130 -1.96 -3.92 13.29
CA ALA A 130 -2.15 -5.23 13.90
C ALA A 130 -2.11 -6.35 12.83
N VAL A 131 -2.74 -6.13 11.67
CA VAL A 131 -2.68 -7.03 10.50
C VAL A 131 -1.25 -7.16 9.97
N ALA A 132 -0.50 -6.07 9.88
CA ALA A 132 0.90 -6.09 9.44
C ALA A 132 1.82 -6.90 10.38
N GLN A 133 1.53 -6.90 11.70
CA GLN A 133 2.26 -7.69 12.69
C GLN A 133 1.79 -9.14 12.75
N LYS A 134 0.49 -9.37 12.57
CA LYS A 134 -0.15 -10.69 12.65
C LYS A 134 -1.04 -10.89 11.42
N PRO A 135 -0.44 -11.25 10.26
CA PRO A 135 -1.19 -11.46 9.04
C PRO A 135 -2.23 -12.58 9.20
N PRO A 136 -3.41 -12.48 8.58
CA PRO A 136 -4.39 -13.56 8.60
C PRO A 136 -3.86 -14.80 7.89
N LYS A 137 -4.43 -15.96 8.22
CA LYS A 137 -4.01 -17.25 7.66
C LYS A 137 -4.06 -17.22 6.13
N GLY A 138 -2.95 -17.61 5.50
CA GLY A 138 -2.84 -17.67 4.03
C GLY A 138 -2.45 -16.34 3.37
N VAL A 139 -2.23 -15.28 4.15
CA VAL A 139 -1.65 -14.01 3.70
C VAL A 139 -0.23 -13.88 4.27
N ARG A 140 0.71 -13.49 3.42
CA ARG A 140 2.07 -13.09 3.79
C ARG A 140 2.18 -11.58 3.68
N ILE A 141 2.63 -10.94 4.75
CA ILE A 141 2.93 -9.51 4.76
C ILE A 141 4.41 -9.31 5.09
N HIS A 142 5.11 -8.64 4.20
CA HIS A 142 6.50 -8.22 4.37
C HIS A 142 6.52 -6.76 4.80
N THR A 143 6.72 -6.53 6.10
CA THR A 143 6.74 -5.18 6.66
C THR A 143 8.13 -4.58 6.66
N ILE A 144 8.26 -3.42 6.02
CA ILE A 144 9.47 -2.59 6.00
C ILE A 144 9.18 -1.36 6.85
N SER A 145 9.75 -1.29 8.04
CA SER A 145 9.58 -0.18 8.96
C SER A 145 10.88 0.16 9.68
N PRO A 146 11.09 1.42 10.08
CA PRO A 146 12.18 1.74 10.98
C PRO A 146 11.90 1.21 12.39
N GLU A 147 12.94 0.86 13.13
CA GLU A 147 12.81 0.42 14.54
C GLU A 147 12.43 1.58 15.47
N ASN A 148 12.89 2.79 15.14
CA ASN A 148 12.64 4.01 15.89
C ASN A 148 11.87 5.03 15.03
N PRO A 149 11.15 5.99 15.65
CA PRO A 149 10.54 7.09 14.93
C PRO A 149 11.56 7.86 14.07
N LEU A 150 11.14 8.29 12.88
CA LEU A 150 12.00 9.08 12.00
C LEU A 150 12.35 10.43 12.63
N PRO A 151 13.53 11.03 12.31
CA PRO A 151 13.96 12.33 12.82
C PRO A 151 13.19 13.52 12.19
N VAL A 152 12.04 13.26 11.57
CA VAL A 152 11.22 14.22 10.84
C VAL A 152 9.75 14.11 11.24
N SER A 153 9.08 15.25 11.22
CA SER A 153 7.63 15.38 11.34
C SER A 153 7.03 15.89 10.02
N LEU A 154 5.70 15.97 9.97
CA LEU A 154 4.95 16.36 8.77
C LEU A 154 5.34 17.75 8.21
N VAL A 155 5.79 18.67 9.07
CA VAL A 155 6.15 20.05 8.70
C VAL A 155 7.66 20.30 8.71
N THR A 156 8.47 19.25 8.81
CA THR A 156 9.94 19.40 8.86
C THR A 156 10.49 19.83 7.50
N THR A 157 11.24 20.94 7.47
CA THR A 157 11.89 21.48 6.26
C THR A 157 13.42 21.50 6.35
N ASN A 158 13.99 21.11 7.50
CA ASN A 158 15.43 21.08 7.69
C ASN A 158 16.08 20.01 6.78
N ALA A 159 16.93 20.46 5.85
CA ALA A 159 17.53 19.61 4.84
C ALA A 159 18.36 18.45 5.41
N ASN A 160 19.08 18.67 6.51
CA ASN A 160 19.91 17.64 7.14
C ASN A 160 19.04 16.53 7.75
N LYS A 161 17.97 16.88 8.47
CA LYS A 161 17.02 15.91 9.02
C LYS A 161 16.28 15.14 7.93
N LEU A 162 15.90 15.81 6.85
CA LEU A 162 15.27 15.16 5.69
C LEU A 162 16.24 14.17 5.04
N LYS A 163 17.51 14.54 4.85
CA LYS A 163 18.55 13.66 4.31
C LYS A 163 18.79 12.45 5.21
N GLU A 164 18.84 12.65 6.52
CA GLU A 164 18.95 11.57 7.50
C GLU A 164 17.78 10.58 7.38
N ALA A 165 16.54 11.07 7.32
CA ALA A 165 15.36 10.22 7.14
C ALA A 165 15.39 9.43 5.81
N VAL A 166 15.85 10.06 4.71
CA VAL A 166 16.02 9.39 3.42
C VAL A 166 17.09 8.30 3.51
N ASN A 167 18.24 8.57 4.13
CA ASN A 167 19.31 7.60 4.29
C ASN A 167 18.88 6.39 5.13
N LEU A 168 18.09 6.60 6.18
CA LEU A 168 17.48 5.51 6.96
C LEU A 168 16.58 4.63 6.08
N GLY A 169 15.76 5.27 5.22
CA GLY A 169 14.92 4.56 4.26
C GLY A 169 15.72 3.73 3.25
N VAL A 170 16.80 4.28 2.71
CA VAL A 170 17.71 3.56 1.79
C VAL A 170 18.31 2.33 2.47
N SER A 171 18.87 2.50 3.67
CA SER A 171 19.47 1.40 4.44
C SER A 171 18.48 0.26 4.71
N LYS A 172 17.26 0.59 5.19
CA LYS A 172 16.21 -0.42 5.41
C LYS A 172 15.71 -1.06 4.11
N GLY A 173 15.65 -0.30 3.01
CA GLY A 173 15.33 -0.81 1.69
C GLY A 173 16.35 -1.82 1.16
N GLU A 174 17.65 -1.56 1.36
CA GLU A 174 18.72 -2.50 0.98
C GLU A 174 18.69 -3.78 1.82
N GLU A 175 18.45 -3.67 3.13
CA GLU A 175 18.33 -4.80 4.05
C GLU A 175 17.23 -5.76 3.59
N ILE A 176 16.01 -5.25 3.41
CA ILE A 176 14.87 -6.06 3.00
C ILE A 176 14.97 -6.52 1.54
N GLY A 177 15.56 -5.71 0.65
CA GLY A 177 15.76 -6.08 -0.75
C GLY A 177 16.57 -7.37 -0.88
N LYS A 178 17.64 -7.52 -0.08
CA LYS A 178 18.44 -8.76 -0.01
C LYS A 178 17.61 -9.95 0.47
N LEU A 179 16.72 -9.75 1.44
CA LEU A 179 15.84 -10.80 1.97
C LEU A 179 14.78 -11.22 0.94
N LEU A 180 14.11 -10.26 0.32
CA LEU A 180 13.07 -10.51 -0.70
C LEU A 180 13.66 -11.19 -1.94
N LEU A 181 14.86 -10.77 -2.40
CA LEU A 181 15.55 -11.43 -3.51
C LEU A 181 15.80 -12.92 -3.24
N LYS A 182 16.23 -13.26 -2.01
CA LYS A 182 16.44 -14.67 -1.61
C LYS A 182 15.13 -15.46 -1.61
N LEU A 183 14.05 -14.87 -1.10
CA LEU A 183 12.74 -15.50 -1.05
C LEU A 183 12.16 -15.75 -2.44
N PHE A 184 12.21 -14.75 -3.32
CA PHE A 184 11.69 -14.86 -4.68
C PHE A 184 12.51 -15.83 -5.53
N THR A 185 13.83 -15.85 -5.39
CA THR A 185 14.70 -16.81 -6.10
C THR A 185 14.44 -18.26 -5.63
N LYS A 186 14.26 -18.48 -4.32
CA LYS A 186 13.96 -19.82 -3.78
C LYS A 186 12.61 -20.37 -4.27
N ASN A 187 11.60 -19.51 -4.38
CA ASN A 187 10.28 -19.87 -4.91
C ASN A 187 10.29 -20.19 -6.42
N GLN A 188 11.22 -19.63 -7.20
CA GLN A 188 11.38 -20.01 -8.60
C GLN A 188 12.02 -21.39 -8.75
N ASN A 189 13.03 -21.70 -7.93
CA ASN A 189 13.67 -23.01 -7.95
C ASN A 189 12.72 -24.13 -7.50
N SER A 190 11.92 -23.91 -6.45
CA SER A 190 10.93 -24.91 -6.00
C SER A 190 9.80 -25.17 -7.01
N LYS A 191 9.40 -24.16 -7.79
CA LYS A 191 8.47 -24.35 -8.93
C LYS A 191 9.11 -25.07 -10.12
N LYS A 192 10.42 -24.94 -10.31
CA LYS A 192 11.16 -25.63 -11.37
C LYS A 192 11.35 -27.12 -11.03
N ASP A 193 11.62 -27.43 -9.76
CA ASP A 193 11.81 -28.80 -9.26
C ASP A 193 10.49 -29.60 -9.20
N SER A 194 9.34 -28.94 -8.95
CA SER A 194 8.03 -29.60 -9.02
C SER A 194 7.57 -29.91 -10.46
N PHE A 195 8.01 -29.10 -11.43
CA PHE A 195 7.76 -29.35 -12.86
C PHE A 195 8.61 -30.50 -13.41
N THR A 196 9.84 -30.69 -12.92
CA THR A 196 10.70 -31.81 -13.35
C THR A 196 10.35 -33.15 -12.68
N GLY A 197 9.67 -33.14 -11.53
CA GLY A 197 9.23 -34.34 -10.82
C GLY A 197 7.99 -35.06 -11.38
N THR A 198 7.23 -34.44 -12.31
CA THR A 198 5.94 -34.98 -12.79
C THR A 198 6.04 -35.76 -14.11
N THR A 199 7.21 -35.81 -14.77
CA THR A 199 7.36 -36.43 -16.11
C THR A 199 7.84 -37.89 -16.09
N LEU A 200 8.04 -38.51 -14.92
CA LEU A 200 8.51 -39.91 -14.81
C LEU A 200 7.45 -40.84 -14.22
N LYS A 201 6.23 -40.88 -14.79
CA LYS A 201 5.29 -41.98 -14.48
C LYS A 201 4.19 -42.21 -15.52
N GLN A 202 4.52 -42.33 -16.81
CA GLN A 202 3.59 -42.97 -17.77
C GLN A 202 4.30 -43.34 -19.07
N THR A 203 4.84 -44.56 -19.16
CA THR A 203 4.92 -45.35 -20.40
C THR A 203 5.50 -46.72 -20.10
N ARG A 204 4.65 -47.66 -19.67
CA ARG A 204 4.82 -49.10 -19.90
C ARG A 204 3.45 -49.75 -19.79
N ASN A 205 2.73 -49.77 -20.92
CA ASN A 205 1.89 -50.89 -21.36
C ASN A 205 1.01 -50.47 -22.54
N SER A 206 1.39 -50.88 -23.74
CA SER A 206 0.48 -51.37 -24.79
C SER A 206 1.28 -51.73 -26.02
N ASN A 207 1.64 -53.00 -26.14
CA ASN A 207 1.91 -53.61 -27.43
C ASN A 207 1.52 -55.07 -27.36
N LEU A 208 0.30 -55.38 -27.79
CA LEU A 208 -0.12 -56.72 -28.18
C LEU A 208 -1.32 -56.61 -29.11
N LYS A 209 -1.10 -57.09 -30.36
CA LYS A 209 -2.08 -57.57 -31.35
C LYS A 209 -2.85 -56.47 -32.10
N LYS A 210 -2.95 -56.47 -33.44
CA LYS A 210 -2.83 -57.52 -34.47
C LYS A 210 -2.66 -56.82 -35.84
N LYS A 211 -2.06 -57.52 -36.80
CA LYS A 211 -2.09 -57.24 -38.24
C LYS A 211 -2.31 -58.56 -38.97
N PRO A 212 -2.74 -58.49 -40.24
CA PRO A 212 -4.14 -58.49 -40.69
C PRO A 212 -4.84 -59.85 -40.55
#